data_AF-A0A397BLC2-F1
#
_entry.id   AF-A0A397BLC2-F1
#
_cell.length_a   1.000
_cell.length_b   1.000
_cell.length_c   1.000
_cell.angle_alpha   90.00
_cell.angle_beta   90.00
_cell.angle_gamma   90.00
#
_symmetry.space_group_name_H-M   'P 1'
#
loop_
_entity.id
_entity.type
_entity.pdbx_description
1 polymer ?
#
loop_
_entity_poly.entity_id
_entity_poly.type
_entity_poly.pdbx_seq_one_letter_code
_entity_poly.pdbx_strand_id
1 'polypeptide(L)'
;MSLVSTARGKIPRVVHTRLGRVGIRHLQLRQDDSLRSPSNRDAGASFYFQINRQPIVAQGANYVPLDAFYLPPVTAMAKRRHLLESARSAHMNMVVQYEEDEFYEICDEVGLMVWQELMFACGTYPRTRSFLESVASEVQGQLGRLQKFTSIVVWGGNNENEAMFDQFASGAFMPPRVAFNRDVAVVDYTKLFVDVVQPVVASLDPSRPFVDTSPSNGVYGSTPIYTKRWGNTSDVAYGFVYVDRSTSSTSSRYDCRDVHYYNVVDDCMAWQHLPRANFVSEFGFQSFPSHASLVQVTDATEDWASVAAMEKFLAFRQRSPNGTERMMHQVRMHFPVLLPTTTGKNPKTDVHRYIAQWVHITQLQQATCYDMAISTWRRWGVMGMLYWQLNDVWVGPSWSSIEVDGRWKPLHAIAKRAFEPVRSVTYVNGSMVHVTLVDDRRQRTTLSHVAVTGVLRALPHGQVVKAVGTWHATKSREDVWHQELTDLFSSSTCLPTTCMLDVTLDVRGASRDLTFFAPFKDLLVSPGACPVHARIASENATAIEIVVETSIAAAALFVTVAVMRGSREVVGQWSDNAFHLVPDDGSRRVWLRHIRPHAEVAPEEALRVTATCLQDMMPAITTNKVWQNTEQTSKLS
;
A
#
# COMPACT_ATOMS: atom_id res chain seq x y z
N MET A 1 7.32 36.58 -13.47
CA MET A 1 7.63 37.33 -14.71
C MET A 1 6.77 38.60 -14.74
N SER A 2 7.31 39.72 -15.25
CA SER A 2 6.62 41.01 -15.36
C SER A 2 6.47 41.40 -16.84
N LEU A 3 5.26 41.83 -17.23
CA LEU A 3 5.00 42.41 -18.55
C LEU A 3 5.30 43.91 -18.50
N VAL A 4 6.08 44.40 -19.47
CA VAL A 4 6.49 45.80 -19.58
C VAL A 4 5.93 46.40 -20.86
N SER A 5 5.12 47.44 -20.75
CA SER A 5 4.62 48.23 -21.88
C SER A 5 5.54 49.43 -22.12
N THR A 6 5.95 49.65 -23.36
CA THR A 6 6.77 50.80 -23.77
C THR A 6 5.97 51.74 -24.67
N ALA A 7 5.33 52.75 -24.08
CA ALA A 7 5.02 53.97 -24.80
C ALA A 7 6.28 54.85 -24.81
N ARG A 8 6.71 55.31 -25.99
CA ARG A 8 7.94 56.11 -26.17
C ARG A 8 7.98 57.28 -25.17
N GLY A 9 9.05 57.35 -24.36
CA GLY A 9 9.34 58.48 -23.48
C GLY A 9 8.88 58.37 -22.01
N LYS A 10 8.34 57.22 -21.56
CA LYS A 10 8.03 56.99 -20.13
C LYS A 10 8.82 55.82 -19.54
N ILE A 11 9.20 55.94 -18.27
CA ILE A 11 9.83 54.86 -17.49
C ILE A 11 8.89 53.64 -17.55
N PRO A 12 9.39 52.44 -17.90
CA PRO A 12 8.57 51.24 -17.97
C PRO A 12 7.83 50.99 -16.65
N ARG A 13 6.49 50.97 -16.73
CA ARG A 13 5.63 50.65 -15.59
C ARG A 13 5.27 49.18 -15.64
N VAL A 14 5.58 48.45 -14.57
CA VAL A 14 5.08 47.09 -14.38
C VAL A 14 3.57 47.16 -14.26
N VAL A 15 2.86 46.55 -15.21
CA VAL A 15 1.38 46.53 -15.23
C VAL A 15 0.81 45.29 -14.53
N HIS A 16 1.64 44.27 -14.33
CA HIS A 16 1.26 43.02 -13.66
C HIS A 16 2.51 42.24 -13.23
N THR A 17 2.46 41.66 -12.03
CA THR A 17 3.50 40.80 -11.45
C THR A 17 2.89 39.49 -11.00
N ARG A 18 3.50 38.36 -11.40
CA ARG A 18 3.25 37.05 -10.79
C ARG A 18 4.51 36.55 -10.11
N LEU A 19 4.37 36.25 -8.82
CA LEU A 19 5.37 35.59 -7.98
C LEU A 19 4.95 34.14 -7.77
N GLY A 20 5.92 33.23 -7.65
CA GLY A 20 5.66 31.81 -7.44
C GLY A 20 6.96 31.05 -7.16
N ARG A 21 6.81 29.84 -6.62
CA ARG A 21 7.92 28.90 -6.45
C ARG A 21 8.21 28.23 -7.80
N VAL A 22 9.48 27.94 -8.05
CA VAL A 22 9.93 27.24 -9.26
C VAL A 22 10.75 26.03 -8.86
N GLY A 23 10.54 24.90 -9.53
CA GLY A 23 11.38 23.73 -9.43
C GLY A 23 12.06 23.45 -10.77
N ILE A 24 13.31 23.00 -10.73
CA ILE A 24 14.06 22.62 -11.93
C ILE A 24 14.46 21.17 -11.78
N ARG A 25 14.02 20.33 -12.72
CA ARG A 25 14.42 18.92 -12.79
C ARG A 25 14.43 18.43 -14.23
N HIS A 26 15.17 17.36 -14.45
CA HIS A 26 15.09 16.57 -15.66
C HIS A 26 14.23 15.33 -15.38
N LEU A 27 13.26 15.06 -16.26
CA LEU A 27 12.31 13.95 -16.16
C LEU A 27 12.38 13.08 -17.39
N GLN A 28 12.43 11.77 -17.21
CA GLN A 28 12.15 10.80 -18.26
C GLN A 28 11.36 9.62 -17.69
N LEU A 29 10.36 9.12 -18.42
CA LEU A 29 9.78 7.81 -18.20
C LEU A 29 10.47 6.84 -19.16
N ARG A 30 11.24 5.90 -18.60
CA ARG A 30 12.12 5.01 -19.36
C ARG A 30 11.40 3.73 -19.74
N GLN A 31 11.37 3.47 -21.04
CA GLN A 31 10.78 2.28 -21.63
C GLN A 31 11.80 1.65 -22.57
N ASP A 32 12.48 0.61 -22.10
CA ASP A 32 13.54 -0.08 -22.83
C ASP A 32 13.12 -1.51 -23.12
N ASP A 33 12.81 -1.77 -24.38
CA ASP A 33 12.40 -3.08 -24.87
C ASP A 33 13.58 -3.98 -25.19
N SER A 34 14.82 -3.45 -25.22
CA SER A 34 16.03 -4.24 -25.50
C SER A 34 16.38 -5.21 -24.39
N LEU A 35 15.81 -5.01 -23.19
CA LEU A 35 15.92 -5.95 -22.07
C LEU A 35 15.13 -7.24 -22.31
N ARG A 36 14.22 -7.28 -23.30
CA ARG A 36 13.49 -8.48 -23.68
C ARG A 36 14.37 -9.40 -24.52
N SER A 37 14.49 -10.66 -24.09
CA SER A 37 15.08 -11.72 -24.91
C SER A 37 14.12 -12.89 -25.09
N PRO A 38 14.03 -13.50 -26.29
CA PRO A 38 13.32 -14.78 -26.48
C PRO A 38 13.81 -15.89 -25.54
N SER A 39 15.08 -15.82 -25.11
CA SER A 39 15.71 -16.76 -24.19
C SER A 39 15.51 -16.43 -22.71
N ASN A 40 14.93 -15.26 -22.39
CA ASN A 40 14.63 -14.84 -21.02
C ASN A 40 13.32 -14.04 -21.04
N ARG A 41 12.19 -14.75 -21.09
CA ARG A 41 10.85 -14.15 -21.05
C ARG A 41 10.55 -13.42 -19.73
N ASP A 42 11.35 -13.70 -18.69
CA ASP A 42 11.27 -13.04 -17.37
C ASP A 42 12.07 -11.73 -17.30
N ALA A 43 12.93 -11.44 -18.30
CA ALA A 43 13.56 -10.14 -18.43
C ALA A 43 12.53 -9.15 -19.01
N GLY A 44 11.85 -8.43 -18.12
CA GLY A 44 10.85 -7.42 -18.49
C GLY A 44 11.43 -6.31 -19.36
N ALA A 45 10.55 -5.60 -20.08
CA ALA A 45 10.94 -4.29 -20.61
C ALA A 45 10.96 -3.27 -19.48
N SER A 46 11.76 -2.22 -19.58
CA SER A 46 11.75 -1.23 -18.49
C SER A 46 10.45 -0.43 -18.48
N PHE A 47 9.98 -0.04 -17.29
CA PHE A 47 9.00 1.03 -17.09
C PHE A 47 9.26 1.71 -15.75
N TYR A 48 9.97 2.83 -15.75
CA TYR A 48 10.37 3.51 -14.52
C TYR A 48 10.68 4.98 -14.74
N PHE A 49 10.61 5.77 -13.66
CA PHE A 49 10.95 7.19 -13.70
C PHE A 49 12.44 7.43 -13.50
N GLN A 50 13.02 8.29 -14.33
CA GLN A 50 14.33 8.89 -14.11
C GLN A 50 14.17 10.37 -13.77
N ILE A 51 14.59 10.74 -12.56
CA ILE A 51 14.65 12.13 -12.11
C ILE A 51 16.11 12.55 -12.02
N ASN A 52 16.49 13.61 -12.72
CA ASN A 52 17.87 14.09 -12.80
C ASN A 52 18.86 12.98 -13.20
N ARG A 53 18.45 12.16 -14.18
CA ARG A 53 19.21 11.01 -14.72
C ARG A 53 19.46 9.88 -13.71
N GLN A 54 18.68 9.83 -12.63
CA GLN A 54 18.72 8.76 -11.64
C GLN A 54 17.43 7.94 -11.71
N PRO A 55 17.50 6.62 -11.89
CA PRO A 55 16.35 5.73 -11.72
C PRO A 55 15.77 5.88 -10.31
N ILE A 56 14.45 6.00 -10.21
CA ILE A 56 13.70 6.06 -8.96
C ILE A 56 12.75 4.87 -8.92
N VAL A 57 12.84 4.07 -7.86
CA VAL A 57 11.82 3.08 -7.52
C VAL A 57 10.62 3.82 -6.97
N ALA A 58 9.51 3.83 -7.70
CA ALA A 58 8.29 4.48 -7.25
C ALA A 58 7.64 3.66 -6.13
N GLN A 59 7.43 4.28 -4.99
CA GLN A 59 6.87 3.63 -3.80
C GLN A 59 5.76 4.52 -3.25
N GLY A 60 4.57 3.97 -3.07
CA GLY A 60 3.49 4.76 -2.50
C GLY A 60 2.11 4.16 -2.65
N ALA A 61 1.14 5.02 -2.90
CA ALA A 61 -0.27 4.66 -2.83
C ALA A 61 -1.15 5.57 -3.69
N ASN A 62 -2.33 5.08 -4.01
CA ASN A 62 -3.40 5.81 -4.68
C ASN A 62 -4.13 6.68 -3.65
N TYR A 63 -4.19 7.98 -3.88
CA TYR A 63 -4.88 8.93 -2.99
C TYR A 63 -6.29 9.12 -3.53
N VAL A 64 -7.28 9.21 -2.63
CA VAL A 64 -8.70 9.40 -3.01
C VAL A 64 -9.23 10.70 -2.39
N PRO A 65 -10.39 11.22 -2.85
CA PRO A 65 -10.98 12.43 -2.28
C PRO A 65 -11.06 12.42 -0.74
N LEU A 66 -10.84 13.59 -0.15
CA LEU A 66 -10.78 13.73 1.31
C LEU A 66 -12.07 13.37 2.03
N ASP A 67 -13.22 13.62 1.40
CA ASP A 67 -14.54 13.46 1.97
C ASP A 67 -15.57 13.36 0.84
N ALA A 68 -16.76 12.86 1.15
CA ALA A 68 -17.87 12.84 0.21
C ALA A 68 -18.42 14.25 -0.06
N PHE A 69 -18.18 15.17 0.87
CA PHE A 69 -18.64 16.56 0.78
C PHE A 69 -17.48 17.55 0.85
N TYR A 70 -17.78 18.80 0.55
CA TYR A 70 -16.83 19.89 0.73
C TYR A 70 -16.40 20.02 2.19
N LEU A 71 -15.08 20.07 2.42
CA LEU A 71 -14.49 20.36 3.72
C LEU A 71 -14.11 21.84 3.80
N PRO A 72 -14.27 22.50 4.97
CA PRO A 72 -13.74 23.84 5.18
C PRO A 72 -12.24 23.91 4.85
N PRO A 73 -11.73 24.99 4.23
CA PRO A 73 -10.36 25.04 3.70
C PRO A 73 -9.28 24.70 4.74
N VAL A 74 -9.43 25.19 5.98
CA VAL A 74 -8.48 24.91 7.08
C VAL A 74 -8.43 23.41 7.40
N THR A 75 -9.61 22.76 7.47
CA THR A 75 -9.73 21.32 7.74
C THR A 75 -9.19 20.50 6.58
N ALA A 76 -9.55 20.87 5.35
CA ALA A 76 -9.10 20.21 4.13
C ALA A 76 -7.56 20.27 4.01
N MET A 77 -6.96 21.43 4.27
CA MET A 77 -5.52 21.63 4.23
C MET A 77 -4.79 20.84 5.33
N ALA A 78 -5.33 20.82 6.55
CA ALA A 78 -4.77 20.02 7.64
C ALA A 78 -4.80 18.51 7.32
N LYS A 79 -5.92 18.03 6.76
CA LYS A 79 -6.08 16.62 6.36
C LYS A 79 -5.15 16.27 5.19
N ARG A 80 -5.09 17.09 4.13
CA ARG A 80 -4.15 16.91 3.00
C ARG A 80 -2.70 16.83 3.47
N ARG A 81 -2.28 17.78 4.31
CA ARG A 81 -0.93 17.80 4.86
C ARG A 81 -0.64 16.57 5.71
N HIS A 82 -1.57 16.16 6.57
CA HIS A 82 -1.41 14.94 7.37
C HIS A 82 -1.22 13.69 6.50
N LEU A 83 -2.04 13.53 5.47
CA LEU A 83 -1.95 12.39 4.54
C LEU A 83 -0.62 12.36 3.79
N LEU A 84 -0.20 13.48 3.21
CA LEU A 84 1.03 13.56 2.43
C LEU A 84 2.29 13.47 3.30
N GLU A 85 2.28 14.05 4.50
CA GLU A 85 3.37 13.88 5.47
C GLU A 85 3.40 12.44 6.02
N SER A 86 2.25 11.78 6.18
CA SER A 86 2.17 10.36 6.55
C SER A 86 2.80 9.49 5.46
N ALA A 87 2.41 9.69 4.19
CA ALA A 87 2.99 9.00 3.04
C ALA A 87 4.52 9.16 2.99
N ARG A 88 5.02 10.40 3.10
CA ARG A 88 6.47 10.66 3.17
C ARG A 88 7.13 9.94 4.36
N SER A 89 6.50 9.96 5.53
CA SER A 89 7.04 9.32 6.74
C SER A 89 7.08 7.79 6.62
N ALA A 90 6.27 7.23 5.72
CA ALA A 90 6.24 5.83 5.34
C ALA A 90 7.16 5.49 4.16
N HIS A 91 8.17 6.34 3.88
CA HIS A 91 9.14 6.19 2.80
C HIS A 91 8.55 6.20 1.38
N MET A 92 7.30 6.64 1.23
CA MET A 92 6.70 6.83 -0.08
C MET A 92 7.31 8.03 -0.77
N ASN A 93 7.42 7.93 -2.10
CA ASN A 93 7.93 8.98 -2.97
C ASN A 93 6.99 9.29 -4.14
N MET A 94 5.82 8.64 -4.20
CA MET A 94 4.85 8.83 -5.28
C MET A 94 3.40 8.61 -4.83
N VAL A 95 2.47 9.42 -5.32
CA VAL A 95 1.02 9.24 -5.16
C VAL A 95 0.31 9.37 -6.51
N VAL A 96 -0.87 8.76 -6.64
CA VAL A 96 -1.75 8.90 -7.83
C VAL A 96 -2.96 9.73 -7.42
N GLN A 97 -3.24 10.86 -8.08
CA GLN A 97 -4.43 11.70 -7.81
C GLN A 97 -4.65 12.88 -8.77
N TYR A 98 -5.85 13.47 -8.75
CA TYR A 98 -6.20 14.84 -9.17
C TYR A 98 -6.83 15.69 -8.04
N GLU A 99 -6.32 16.91 -7.80
CA GLU A 99 -6.67 17.70 -6.61
C GLU A 99 -6.59 19.24 -6.79
N GLU A 100 -6.81 19.97 -5.70
CA GLU A 100 -6.60 21.42 -5.57
C GLU A 100 -5.10 21.81 -5.56
N ASP A 101 -4.77 23.08 -5.84
CA ASP A 101 -3.38 23.59 -5.91
C ASP A 101 -2.55 23.24 -4.66
N GLU A 102 -3.13 23.34 -3.47
CA GLU A 102 -2.40 23.13 -2.21
C GLU A 102 -1.89 21.69 -2.05
N PHE A 103 -2.56 20.70 -2.67
CA PHE A 103 -2.06 19.31 -2.71
C PHE A 103 -0.71 19.24 -3.42
N TYR A 104 -0.61 19.83 -4.62
CA TYR A 104 0.62 19.81 -5.40
C TYR A 104 1.71 20.67 -4.78
N GLU A 105 1.35 21.78 -4.12
CA GLU A 105 2.28 22.58 -3.35
C GLU A 105 2.91 21.77 -2.20
N ILE A 106 2.10 21.00 -1.47
CA ILE A 106 2.62 20.10 -0.44
C ILE A 106 3.50 19.03 -1.08
N CYS A 107 3.08 18.39 -2.17
CA CYS A 107 3.87 17.38 -2.88
C CYS A 107 5.23 17.95 -3.35
N ASP A 108 5.26 19.16 -3.89
CA ASP A 108 6.50 19.88 -4.25
C ASP A 108 7.38 20.15 -3.01
N GLU A 109 6.78 20.58 -1.89
CA GLU A 109 7.49 20.85 -0.63
C GLU A 109 8.11 19.60 0.00
N VAL A 110 7.38 18.49 -0.01
CA VAL A 110 7.78 17.25 0.67
C VAL A 110 8.53 16.27 -0.24
N GLY A 111 8.55 16.53 -1.55
CA GLY A 111 9.25 15.72 -2.55
C GLY A 111 8.50 14.46 -2.97
N LEU A 112 7.16 14.50 -3.03
CA LEU A 112 6.32 13.41 -3.55
C LEU A 112 6.05 13.62 -5.04
N MET A 113 6.35 12.62 -5.86
CA MET A 113 5.94 12.56 -7.26
C MET A 113 4.43 12.32 -7.36
N VAL A 114 3.81 12.83 -8.42
CA VAL A 114 2.37 12.68 -8.67
C VAL A 114 2.16 12.05 -10.05
N TRP A 115 1.50 10.89 -10.08
CA TRP A 115 0.84 10.39 -11.28
C TRP A 115 -0.51 11.07 -11.39
N GLN A 116 -0.64 11.96 -12.37
CA GLN A 116 -1.80 12.84 -12.48
C GLN A 116 -2.78 12.29 -13.51
N GLU A 117 -3.85 11.64 -13.05
CA GLU A 117 -4.92 11.19 -13.95
C GLU A 117 -5.93 12.30 -14.25
N LEU A 118 -6.54 12.29 -15.42
CA LEU A 118 -7.73 13.07 -15.71
C LEU A 118 -8.97 12.40 -15.10
N MET A 119 -10.07 13.15 -14.94
CA MET A 119 -11.26 12.71 -14.20
C MET A 119 -12.18 11.77 -15.00
N PHE A 120 -11.61 10.67 -15.47
CA PHE A 120 -12.28 9.58 -16.16
C PHE A 120 -11.86 8.26 -15.52
N ALA A 121 -12.81 7.44 -15.07
CA ALA A 121 -12.51 6.22 -14.35
C ALA A 121 -13.58 5.14 -14.54
N CYS A 122 -13.13 3.91 -14.80
CA CYS A 122 -13.91 2.67 -14.86
C CYS A 122 -15.22 2.80 -15.65
N GLY A 123 -15.21 3.48 -16.80
CA GLY A 123 -16.44 3.75 -17.54
C GLY A 123 -16.26 4.07 -19.03
N THR A 124 -17.39 4.21 -19.72
CA THR A 124 -17.46 4.77 -21.08
C THR A 124 -17.96 6.19 -21.05
N TYR A 125 -17.52 6.99 -22.02
CA TYR A 125 -17.82 8.41 -22.10
C TYR A 125 -18.37 8.79 -23.47
N PRO A 126 -19.31 9.74 -23.56
CA PRO A 126 -19.91 10.14 -24.83
C PRO A 126 -18.89 10.76 -25.79
N ARG A 127 -19.13 10.60 -27.10
CA ARG A 127 -18.39 11.33 -28.15
C ARG A 127 -19.20 12.44 -28.83
N THR A 128 -20.25 12.94 -28.18
CA THR A 128 -21.02 14.07 -28.72
C THR A 128 -20.12 15.30 -28.79
N ARG A 129 -20.36 16.16 -29.79
CA ARG A 129 -19.54 17.35 -30.00
C ARG A 129 -19.45 18.24 -28.76
N SER A 130 -20.58 18.50 -28.10
CA SER A 130 -20.62 19.32 -26.89
C SER A 130 -19.84 18.71 -25.73
N PHE A 131 -19.87 17.38 -25.57
CA PHE A 131 -19.09 16.71 -24.54
C PHE A 131 -17.58 16.81 -24.84
N LEU A 132 -17.17 16.53 -26.07
CA LEU A 132 -15.77 16.63 -26.48
C LEU A 132 -15.22 18.05 -26.34
N GLU A 133 -16.01 19.07 -26.72
CA GLU A 133 -15.65 20.48 -26.53
C GLU A 133 -15.54 20.85 -25.04
N SER A 134 -16.44 20.33 -24.20
CA SER A 134 -16.38 20.51 -22.74
C SER A 134 -15.11 19.88 -22.16
N VAL A 135 -14.78 18.65 -22.56
CA VAL A 135 -13.56 17.97 -22.09
C VAL A 135 -12.30 18.70 -22.55
N ALA A 136 -12.25 19.13 -23.82
CA ALA A 136 -11.11 19.91 -24.31
C ALA A 136 -10.90 21.19 -23.47
N SER A 137 -11.99 21.89 -23.13
CA SER A 137 -11.95 23.08 -22.26
C SER A 137 -11.49 22.74 -20.84
N GLU A 138 -11.95 21.63 -20.27
CA GLU A 138 -11.53 21.17 -18.94
C GLU A 138 -10.04 20.84 -18.91
N VAL A 139 -9.58 19.98 -19.83
CA VAL A 139 -8.17 19.58 -19.94
C VAL A 139 -7.29 20.80 -20.16
N GLN A 140 -7.69 21.73 -21.03
CA GLN A 140 -6.94 22.96 -21.26
C GLN A 140 -6.83 23.83 -20.00
N GLY A 141 -7.93 24.02 -19.27
CA GLY A 141 -7.93 24.79 -18.03
C GLY A 141 -7.06 24.15 -16.94
N GLN A 142 -7.14 22.82 -16.81
CA GLN A 142 -6.52 22.08 -15.73
C GLN A 142 -5.02 21.89 -15.96
N LEU A 143 -4.59 21.54 -17.17
CA LEU A 143 -3.16 21.52 -17.49
C LEU A 143 -2.56 22.92 -17.41
N GLY A 144 -3.29 23.94 -17.89
CA GLY A 144 -2.89 25.34 -17.73
C GLY A 144 -2.65 25.74 -16.28
N ARG A 145 -3.46 25.22 -15.35
CA ARG A 145 -3.33 25.42 -13.89
C ARG A 145 -2.16 24.62 -13.30
N LEU A 146 -2.04 23.34 -13.67
CA LEU A 146 -1.26 22.34 -12.93
C LEU A 146 0.16 22.14 -13.45
N GLN A 147 0.45 22.40 -14.73
CA GLN A 147 1.77 22.14 -15.35
C GLN A 147 2.96 22.83 -14.66
N LYS A 148 2.68 23.88 -13.86
CA LYS A 148 3.66 24.62 -13.05
C LYS A 148 4.27 23.78 -11.92
N PHE A 149 3.56 22.74 -11.44
CA PHE A 149 3.98 21.94 -10.30
C PHE A 149 4.99 20.87 -10.72
N THR A 150 6.14 20.83 -10.06
CA THR A 150 7.20 19.90 -10.43
C THR A 150 6.94 18.48 -9.96
N SER A 151 6.07 18.28 -8.98
CA SER A 151 5.67 16.99 -8.43
C SER A 151 5.01 16.10 -9.49
N ILE A 152 4.26 16.66 -10.44
CA ILE A 152 3.60 15.90 -11.51
C ILE A 152 4.66 15.28 -12.43
N VAL A 153 4.72 13.95 -12.51
CA VAL A 153 5.72 13.21 -13.33
C VAL A 153 5.13 12.49 -14.54
N VAL A 154 3.81 12.35 -14.62
CA VAL A 154 3.10 11.76 -15.75
C VAL A 154 1.67 12.28 -15.77
N TRP A 155 1.13 12.47 -16.98
CA TRP A 155 -0.29 12.72 -17.22
C TRP A 155 -0.95 11.40 -17.63
N GLY A 156 -1.95 10.94 -16.88
CA GLY A 156 -2.77 9.78 -17.18
C GLY A 156 -4.11 10.20 -17.79
N GLY A 157 -4.52 9.55 -18.89
CA GLY A 157 -5.78 9.87 -19.56
C GLY A 157 -7.01 9.43 -18.78
N ASN A 158 -6.95 8.28 -18.09
CA ASN A 158 -8.05 7.71 -17.31
C ASN A 158 -7.59 6.52 -16.46
N ASN A 159 -8.46 6.11 -15.54
CA ASN A 159 -8.36 4.86 -14.79
C ASN A 159 -9.18 3.72 -15.43
N GLU A 160 -8.54 2.61 -15.79
CA GLU A 160 -9.07 1.31 -16.23
C GLU A 160 -10.11 1.31 -17.36
N ASN A 161 -10.37 2.41 -18.05
CA ASN A 161 -11.48 2.49 -19.01
C ASN A 161 -11.36 1.44 -20.13
N GLU A 162 -10.15 1.20 -20.66
CA GLU A 162 -9.96 0.17 -21.71
C GLU A 162 -10.30 -1.23 -21.20
N ALA A 163 -9.89 -1.55 -19.97
CA ALA A 163 -10.13 -2.86 -19.36
C ALA A 163 -11.61 -3.09 -19.04
N MET A 164 -12.37 -2.03 -18.75
CA MET A 164 -13.80 -2.15 -18.49
C MET A 164 -14.60 -2.66 -19.69
N PHE A 165 -14.12 -2.45 -20.92
CA PHE A 165 -14.89 -2.82 -22.11
C PHE A 165 -15.13 -4.34 -22.22
N ASP A 166 -14.12 -5.15 -21.89
CA ASP A 166 -14.25 -6.61 -21.88
C ASP A 166 -15.16 -7.08 -20.72
N GLN A 167 -15.07 -6.40 -19.57
CA GLN A 167 -15.91 -6.70 -18.41
C GLN A 167 -17.39 -6.39 -18.72
N PHE A 168 -17.69 -5.22 -19.26
CA PHE A 168 -19.04 -4.84 -19.67
C PHE A 168 -19.58 -5.73 -20.79
N ALA A 169 -18.74 -6.09 -21.78
CA ALA A 169 -19.13 -7.02 -22.84
C ALA A 169 -19.46 -8.43 -22.30
N SER A 170 -18.82 -8.86 -21.21
CA SER A 170 -19.12 -10.13 -20.52
C SER A 170 -20.40 -10.06 -19.67
N GLY A 171 -20.98 -8.87 -19.51
CA GLY A 171 -22.15 -8.60 -18.66
C GLY A 171 -21.80 -8.26 -17.21
N ALA A 172 -20.51 -8.22 -16.84
CA ALA A 172 -20.09 -7.75 -15.52
C ALA A 172 -20.47 -6.27 -15.35
N PHE A 173 -20.98 -5.91 -14.16
CA PHE A 173 -21.48 -4.58 -13.81
C PHE A 173 -22.63 -4.03 -14.67
N MET A 174 -23.10 -4.79 -15.67
CA MET A 174 -24.21 -4.38 -16.53
C MET A 174 -25.55 -4.81 -15.92
N PRO A 175 -26.61 -3.99 -16.08
CA PRO A 175 -27.96 -4.43 -15.71
C PRO A 175 -28.34 -5.70 -16.49
N PRO A 176 -29.17 -6.59 -15.89
CA PRO A 176 -29.59 -7.80 -16.57
C PRO A 176 -30.18 -7.51 -17.96
N ARG A 177 -29.74 -8.27 -18.97
CA ARG A 177 -30.20 -8.19 -20.37
C ARG A 177 -29.82 -6.92 -21.13
N VAL A 178 -28.93 -6.09 -20.58
CA VAL A 178 -28.33 -4.97 -21.32
C VAL A 178 -27.07 -5.47 -22.03
N ALA A 179 -27.08 -5.43 -23.37
CA ALA A 179 -25.91 -5.76 -24.17
C ALA A 179 -25.00 -4.52 -24.29
N PHE A 180 -23.71 -4.71 -24.03
CA PHE A 180 -22.70 -3.67 -24.21
C PHE A 180 -22.06 -3.78 -25.59
N ASN A 181 -22.11 -2.71 -26.38
CA ASN A 181 -21.46 -2.67 -27.68
C ASN A 181 -20.01 -2.17 -27.54
N ARG A 182 -19.10 -3.14 -27.44
CA ARG A 182 -17.66 -2.92 -27.30
C ARG A 182 -17.08 -2.11 -28.45
N ASP A 183 -17.44 -2.40 -29.69
CA ASP A 183 -16.86 -1.75 -30.87
C ASP A 183 -17.19 -0.25 -30.92
N VAL A 184 -18.40 0.13 -30.47
CA VAL A 184 -18.77 1.55 -30.33
C VAL A 184 -17.97 2.21 -29.22
N ALA A 185 -17.85 1.58 -28.04
CA ALA A 185 -17.08 2.12 -26.92
C ALA A 185 -15.60 2.34 -27.28
N VAL A 186 -15.04 1.49 -28.13
CA VAL A 186 -13.68 1.60 -28.66
C VAL A 186 -13.49 2.86 -29.50
N VAL A 187 -14.44 3.15 -30.39
CA VAL A 187 -14.44 4.36 -31.22
C VAL A 187 -14.59 5.59 -30.34
N ASP A 188 -15.51 5.56 -29.38
CA ASP A 188 -15.76 6.67 -28.45
C ASP A 188 -14.51 6.98 -27.61
N TYR A 189 -13.85 5.94 -27.08
CA TYR A 189 -12.59 6.06 -26.35
C TYR A 189 -11.50 6.71 -27.21
N THR A 190 -11.28 6.21 -28.44
CA THR A 190 -10.25 6.74 -29.32
C THR A 190 -10.56 8.19 -29.68
N LYS A 191 -11.82 8.52 -29.96
CA LYS A 191 -12.23 9.90 -30.22
C LYS A 191 -11.94 10.83 -29.04
N LEU A 192 -12.16 10.37 -27.81
CA LEU A 192 -11.95 11.16 -26.61
C LEU A 192 -10.47 11.28 -26.24
N PHE A 193 -9.82 10.16 -25.94
CA PHE A 193 -8.48 10.18 -25.33
C PHE A 193 -7.36 10.39 -26.36
N VAL A 194 -7.55 9.90 -27.58
CA VAL A 194 -6.54 9.98 -28.65
C VAL A 194 -6.73 11.22 -29.52
N ASP A 195 -7.94 11.47 -30.04
CA ASP A 195 -8.13 12.58 -30.98
C ASP A 195 -8.31 13.95 -30.30
N VAL A 196 -8.69 13.99 -29.01
CA VAL A 196 -9.01 15.24 -28.29
C VAL A 196 -8.06 15.48 -27.13
N VAL A 197 -8.02 14.59 -26.14
CA VAL A 197 -7.23 14.80 -24.91
C VAL A 197 -5.73 14.87 -25.23
N GLN A 198 -5.18 13.86 -25.90
CA GLN A 198 -3.73 13.79 -26.12
C GLN A 198 -3.16 14.99 -26.89
N PRO A 199 -3.79 15.49 -27.99
CA PRO A 199 -3.32 16.68 -28.68
C PRO A 199 -3.33 17.93 -27.79
N VAL A 200 -4.35 18.09 -26.94
CA VAL A 200 -4.41 19.21 -25.98
C VAL A 200 -3.27 19.10 -24.99
N VAL A 201 -3.03 17.92 -24.40
CA VAL A 201 -1.92 17.67 -23.47
C VAL A 201 -0.57 17.99 -24.12
N ALA A 202 -0.31 17.44 -25.30
CA ALA A 202 0.94 17.63 -26.04
C ALA A 202 1.20 19.09 -26.42
N SER A 203 0.13 19.86 -26.69
CA SER A 203 0.25 21.29 -27.02
C SER A 203 0.60 22.17 -25.82
N LEU A 204 0.18 21.78 -24.61
CA LEU A 204 0.37 22.57 -23.40
C LEU A 204 1.64 22.17 -22.65
N ASP A 205 1.87 20.87 -22.46
CA ASP A 205 3.00 20.35 -21.68
C ASP A 205 3.69 19.18 -22.40
N PRO A 206 4.50 19.46 -23.44
CA PRO A 206 5.30 18.44 -24.12
C PRO A 206 6.47 17.93 -23.25
N SER A 207 6.68 18.47 -22.04
CA SER A 207 7.82 18.14 -21.19
C SER A 207 7.60 16.89 -20.32
N ARG A 208 6.35 16.46 -20.15
CA ARG A 208 5.97 15.30 -19.34
C ARG A 208 5.37 14.19 -20.21
N PRO A 209 5.58 12.91 -19.87
CA PRO A 209 4.96 11.81 -20.58
C PRO A 209 3.44 11.80 -20.37
N PHE A 210 2.72 11.33 -21.40
CA PHE A 210 1.30 11.02 -21.34
C PHE A 210 1.10 9.51 -21.54
N VAL A 211 0.33 8.91 -20.64
CA VAL A 211 -0.20 7.54 -20.79
C VAL A 211 -1.70 7.65 -20.99
N ASP A 212 -2.26 6.90 -21.94
CA ASP A 212 -3.66 7.05 -22.33
C ASP A 212 -4.64 6.43 -21.32
N THR A 213 -4.24 5.38 -20.62
CA THR A 213 -4.99 4.72 -19.54
C THR A 213 -4.04 4.16 -18.47
N SER A 214 -4.49 3.96 -17.24
CA SER A 214 -3.84 3.12 -16.23
C SER A 214 -4.73 1.90 -15.93
N PRO A 215 -4.25 0.66 -16.07
CA PRO A 215 -2.89 0.29 -16.39
C PRO A 215 -2.56 0.46 -17.88
N SER A 216 -1.36 0.93 -18.19
CA SER A 216 -0.94 1.39 -19.52
C SER A 216 -0.11 0.39 -20.32
N ASN A 217 -0.08 0.59 -21.65
CA ASN A 217 0.94 0.04 -22.55
C ASN A 217 2.16 0.97 -22.68
N GLY A 218 2.21 2.04 -21.87
CA GLY A 218 3.30 2.99 -21.84
C GLY A 218 3.00 4.36 -22.41
N VAL A 219 4.07 5.11 -22.69
CA VAL A 219 3.97 6.46 -23.28
C VAL A 219 3.27 6.40 -24.64
N TYR A 220 2.17 7.14 -24.77
CA TYR A 220 1.44 7.28 -26.02
C TYR A 220 2.35 7.80 -27.14
N GLY A 221 2.19 7.25 -28.35
CA GLY A 221 2.95 7.67 -29.53
C GLY A 221 4.39 7.14 -29.59
N SER A 222 4.80 6.28 -28.64
CA SER A 222 6.08 5.57 -28.70
C SER A 222 6.13 4.50 -29.80
N THR A 223 4.98 4.07 -30.30
CA THR A 223 4.82 3.19 -31.46
C THR A 223 4.12 3.92 -32.61
N PRO A 224 4.41 3.58 -33.90
CA PRO A 224 3.75 4.20 -35.05
C PRO A 224 2.24 3.95 -35.13
N ILE A 225 1.76 2.91 -34.44
CA ILE A 225 0.37 2.49 -34.39
C ILE A 225 -0.07 2.53 -32.93
N TYR A 226 -1.21 3.16 -32.67
CA TYR A 226 -1.84 3.13 -31.36
C TYR A 226 -2.38 1.72 -31.06
N THR A 227 -1.97 1.14 -29.94
CA THR A 227 -2.31 -0.23 -29.54
C THR A 227 -3.08 -0.21 -28.23
N LYS A 228 -4.34 -0.63 -28.29
CA LYS A 228 -5.22 -0.76 -27.11
C LYS A 228 -4.77 -1.90 -26.21
N ARG A 229 -4.99 -1.73 -24.91
CA ARG A 229 -4.88 -2.80 -23.91
C ARG A 229 -6.20 -3.59 -23.87
N TRP A 230 -6.08 -4.91 -23.95
CA TRP A 230 -7.22 -5.84 -23.83
C TRP A 230 -7.01 -6.81 -22.69
N GLY A 231 -8.09 -7.33 -22.11
CA GLY A 231 -8.01 -8.34 -21.06
C GLY A 231 -7.86 -7.81 -19.64
N ASN A 232 -7.48 -8.72 -18.74
CA ASN A 232 -7.44 -8.49 -17.30
C ASN A 232 -6.34 -7.46 -16.93
N THR A 233 -6.66 -6.50 -16.06
CA THR A 233 -5.74 -5.46 -15.59
C THR A 233 -4.52 -6.00 -14.86
N SER A 234 -4.63 -7.21 -14.28
CA SER A 234 -3.57 -7.90 -13.54
C SER A 234 -2.58 -8.68 -14.40
N ASP A 235 -2.91 -8.97 -15.65
CA ASP A 235 -2.11 -9.87 -16.47
C ASP A 235 -1.03 -9.10 -17.24
N VAL A 236 0.22 -9.54 -17.04
CA VAL A 236 1.43 -8.99 -17.67
C VAL A 236 1.57 -9.42 -19.12
N ALA A 237 0.84 -10.45 -19.54
CA ALA A 237 0.92 -11.06 -20.85
C ALA A 237 0.04 -10.37 -21.92
N TYR A 238 -0.78 -9.37 -21.55
CA TYR A 238 -1.64 -8.69 -22.52
C TYR A 238 -0.93 -7.55 -23.27
N GLY A 239 -0.13 -7.92 -24.26
CA GLY A 239 0.02 -7.09 -25.46
C GLY A 239 -0.56 -7.83 -26.68
N PHE A 240 -0.83 -7.08 -27.74
CA PHE A 240 -1.55 -7.57 -28.91
C PHE A 240 -0.95 -8.86 -29.52
N VAL A 241 -1.82 -9.73 -30.05
CA VAL A 241 -1.46 -10.82 -30.97
C VAL A 241 -1.41 -10.23 -32.38
N TYR A 242 -0.21 -9.95 -32.89
CA TYR A 242 -0.06 -9.58 -34.31
C TYR A 242 -0.17 -10.84 -35.16
N VAL A 243 -1.21 -10.91 -36.00
CA VAL A 243 -1.28 -11.86 -37.11
C VAL A 243 -0.78 -11.11 -38.34
N ASP A 244 0.49 -11.32 -38.68
CA ASP A 244 1.00 -10.89 -39.98
C ASP A 244 0.37 -11.77 -41.06
N ARG A 245 -0.65 -11.25 -41.74
CA ARG A 245 -1.32 -11.95 -42.85
C ARG A 245 -0.41 -12.17 -44.06
N SER A 246 0.75 -11.51 -44.12
CA SER A 246 1.74 -11.72 -45.18
C SER A 246 2.72 -12.86 -44.89
N THR A 247 2.97 -13.18 -43.61
CA THR A 247 3.97 -14.20 -43.24
C THR A 247 3.42 -15.44 -42.54
N SER A 248 2.10 -15.54 -42.33
CA SER A 248 1.46 -16.66 -41.58
C SER A 248 2.05 -16.88 -40.18
N SER A 249 2.76 -15.87 -39.64
CA SER A 249 3.43 -15.97 -38.36
C SER A 249 2.65 -15.16 -37.31
N THR A 250 2.33 -15.83 -36.20
CA THR A 250 1.71 -15.19 -35.04
C THR A 250 2.84 -14.76 -34.11
N SER A 251 3.06 -13.45 -33.98
CA SER A 251 3.97 -12.92 -32.95
C SER A 251 3.15 -12.24 -31.86
N SER A 252 3.08 -12.85 -30.69
CA SER A 252 2.56 -12.21 -29.48
C SER A 252 3.62 -11.25 -28.93
N ARG A 253 3.35 -9.94 -28.94
CA ARG A 253 4.19 -8.95 -28.23
C ARG A 253 3.52 -8.62 -26.91
N TYR A 254 4.27 -8.69 -25.82
CA TYR A 254 3.80 -8.50 -24.45
C TYR A 254 4.01 -7.04 -24.00
N ASP A 255 3.10 -6.10 -24.23
CA ASP A 255 3.42 -4.64 -24.12
C ASP A 255 2.91 -3.91 -22.87
N CYS A 256 2.32 -4.60 -21.90
CA CYS A 256 1.93 -3.97 -20.63
C CYS A 256 3.15 -3.39 -19.90
N ARG A 257 3.03 -2.13 -19.48
CA ARG A 257 4.09 -1.41 -18.76
C ARG A 257 3.85 -1.38 -17.27
N ASP A 258 2.59 -1.19 -16.89
CA ASP A 258 2.09 -1.34 -15.54
C ASP A 258 0.87 -2.25 -15.47
N VAL A 259 0.48 -2.66 -14.26
CA VAL A 259 -0.66 -3.54 -13.99
C VAL A 259 -1.42 -3.07 -12.75
N HIS A 260 -2.70 -3.41 -12.67
CA HIS A 260 -3.49 -3.33 -11.44
C HIS A 260 -3.77 -4.76 -10.94
N TYR A 261 -3.32 -5.10 -9.73
CA TYR A 261 -3.38 -6.47 -9.22
C TYR A 261 -4.32 -6.64 -8.02
N TYR A 262 -5.39 -7.40 -8.22
CA TYR A 262 -6.34 -7.77 -7.17
C TYR A 262 -6.63 -9.27 -7.22
N ASN A 263 -6.02 -10.03 -6.31
CA ASN A 263 -6.36 -11.43 -6.07
C ASN A 263 -6.89 -11.58 -4.65
N VAL A 264 -8.20 -11.81 -4.54
CA VAL A 264 -8.90 -11.96 -3.26
C VAL A 264 -9.28 -13.41 -2.95
N VAL A 265 -8.83 -14.35 -3.78
CA VAL A 265 -9.22 -15.76 -3.73
C VAL A 265 -8.06 -16.63 -3.26
N ASP A 266 -6.91 -16.53 -3.92
CA ASP A 266 -5.71 -17.29 -3.56
C ASP A 266 -5.07 -16.71 -2.31
N ASP A 267 -4.22 -17.49 -1.65
CA ASP A 267 -3.49 -17.04 -0.46
C ASP A 267 -2.65 -15.80 -0.78
N CYS A 268 -3.00 -14.66 -0.17
CA CYS A 268 -2.30 -13.39 -0.41
C CYS A 268 -0.84 -13.40 0.11
N MET A 269 -0.48 -14.34 1.00
CA MET A 269 0.88 -14.52 1.50
C MET A 269 1.67 -15.54 0.65
N ALA A 270 1.05 -16.16 -0.36
CA ALA A 270 1.73 -16.98 -1.36
C ALA A 270 2.23 -16.09 -2.52
N TRP A 271 3.51 -15.69 -2.45
CA TRP A 271 4.14 -14.77 -3.40
C TRP A 271 4.12 -15.25 -4.87
N GLN A 272 3.89 -16.55 -5.12
CA GLN A 272 3.93 -17.17 -6.44
C GLN A 272 2.84 -16.65 -7.39
N HIS A 273 1.72 -16.14 -6.84
CA HIS A 273 0.62 -15.60 -7.65
C HIS A 273 0.83 -14.15 -8.08
N LEU A 274 1.85 -13.48 -7.54
CA LEU A 274 2.11 -12.08 -7.86
C LEU A 274 2.62 -11.94 -9.30
N PRO A 275 2.10 -10.96 -10.07
CA PRO A 275 2.56 -10.71 -11.43
C PRO A 275 4.00 -10.22 -11.42
N ARG A 276 4.82 -10.76 -12.32
CA ARG A 276 6.15 -10.23 -12.66
C ARG A 276 6.03 -9.00 -13.56
N ALA A 277 5.46 -7.94 -13.02
CA ALA A 277 5.25 -6.68 -13.73
C ALA A 277 6.47 -5.74 -13.62
N ASN A 278 6.58 -4.77 -14.52
CA ASN A 278 7.63 -3.74 -14.44
C ASN A 278 7.26 -2.65 -13.43
N PHE A 279 5.97 -2.40 -13.28
CA PHE A 279 5.37 -1.41 -12.39
C PHE A 279 3.96 -1.90 -12.01
N VAL A 280 3.59 -1.73 -10.75
CA VAL A 280 2.27 -2.06 -10.22
C VAL A 280 1.66 -0.76 -9.71
N SER A 281 0.80 -0.15 -10.52
CA SER A 281 0.16 1.15 -10.26
C SER A 281 -1.05 1.03 -9.33
N GLU A 282 -1.61 -0.18 -9.22
CA GLU A 282 -2.56 -0.52 -8.16
C GLU A 282 -2.37 -1.95 -7.69
N PHE A 283 -2.53 -2.16 -6.38
CA PHE A 283 -2.76 -3.48 -5.80
C PHE A 283 -3.38 -3.32 -4.43
N GLY A 284 -4.23 -4.27 -4.01
CA GLY A 284 -4.76 -4.18 -2.67
C GLY A 284 -5.58 -5.34 -2.16
N PHE A 285 -5.78 -5.30 -0.85
CA PHE A 285 -6.65 -6.16 -0.08
C PHE A 285 -7.47 -5.32 0.92
N GLN A 286 -8.72 -5.68 1.18
CA GLN A 286 -9.62 -4.87 2.02
C GLN A 286 -9.41 -5.16 3.52
N SER A 287 -9.66 -4.19 4.39
CA SER A 287 -9.84 -4.37 5.84
C SER A 287 -11.03 -3.55 6.36
N PHE A 288 -11.51 -3.89 7.56
CA PHE A 288 -12.46 -3.05 8.29
C PHE A 288 -11.78 -1.81 8.89
N PRO A 289 -12.53 -0.72 9.13
CA PRO A 289 -12.04 0.40 9.92
C PRO A 289 -11.93 0.02 11.40
N SER A 290 -11.17 0.80 12.17
CA SER A 290 -10.96 0.60 13.60
C SER A 290 -12.27 0.72 14.38
N HIS A 291 -12.30 0.09 15.56
CA HIS A 291 -13.38 0.28 16.53
C HIS A 291 -13.62 1.76 16.86
N ALA A 292 -12.53 2.53 17.02
CA ALA A 292 -12.60 3.96 17.31
C ALA A 292 -13.27 4.77 16.19
N SER A 293 -13.05 4.41 14.92
CA SER A 293 -13.78 5.00 13.79
C SER A 293 -15.25 4.59 13.76
N LEU A 294 -15.56 3.32 14.04
CA LEU A 294 -16.94 2.82 14.04
C LEU A 294 -17.80 3.53 15.08
N VAL A 295 -17.30 3.68 16.31
CA VAL A 295 -18.03 4.35 17.41
C VAL A 295 -18.48 5.76 17.03
N GLN A 296 -17.77 6.46 16.13
CA GLN A 296 -18.12 7.82 15.71
C GLN A 296 -19.35 7.89 14.79
N VAL A 297 -19.71 6.80 14.13
CA VAL A 297 -20.73 6.78 13.06
C VAL A 297 -21.85 5.77 13.30
N THR A 298 -21.94 5.24 14.51
CA THR A 298 -22.90 4.22 14.95
C THR A 298 -23.72 4.70 16.13
N ASP A 299 -24.93 4.19 16.26
CA ASP A 299 -25.77 4.40 17.43
C ASP A 299 -25.41 3.44 18.58
N ALA A 300 -25.17 3.99 19.77
CA ALA A 300 -24.75 3.24 20.95
C ALA A 300 -25.81 2.26 21.50
N THR A 301 -27.08 2.41 21.10
CA THR A 301 -28.21 1.60 21.57
C THR A 301 -28.67 0.58 20.53
N GLU A 302 -28.67 0.94 19.24
CA GLU A 302 -29.12 0.08 18.15
C GLU A 302 -27.96 -0.77 17.59
N ASP A 303 -26.92 -0.13 17.07
CA ASP A 303 -25.84 -0.84 16.36
C ASP A 303 -25.03 -1.73 17.32
N TRP A 304 -24.77 -1.24 18.53
CA TRP A 304 -24.03 -1.97 19.57
C TRP A 304 -24.90 -2.89 20.45
N ALA A 305 -26.18 -3.10 20.10
CA ALA A 305 -27.09 -3.99 20.84
C ALA A 305 -26.63 -5.47 20.82
N SER A 306 -26.02 -5.89 19.71
CA SER A 306 -25.53 -7.25 19.50
C SER A 306 -24.47 -7.29 18.42
N VAL A 307 -23.71 -8.39 18.32
CA VAL A 307 -22.78 -8.61 17.20
C VAL A 307 -23.52 -8.58 15.86
N ALA A 308 -24.70 -9.20 15.77
CA ALA A 308 -25.49 -9.23 14.54
C ALA A 308 -25.96 -7.83 14.09
N ALA A 309 -26.23 -6.92 15.02
CA ALA A 309 -26.58 -5.54 14.70
C ALA A 309 -25.38 -4.80 14.07
N MET A 310 -24.18 -4.93 14.67
CA MET A 310 -22.95 -4.39 14.08
C MET A 310 -22.61 -5.01 12.73
N GLU A 311 -22.81 -6.31 12.55
CA GLU A 311 -22.61 -6.99 11.27
C GLU A 311 -23.56 -6.46 10.19
N LYS A 312 -24.83 -6.18 10.54
CA LYS A 312 -25.80 -5.55 9.64
C LYS A 312 -25.36 -4.15 9.24
N PHE A 313 -24.89 -3.34 10.18
CA PHE A 313 -24.34 -2.01 9.90
C PHE A 313 -23.14 -2.09 8.93
N LEU A 314 -22.18 -2.99 9.21
CA LEU A 314 -21.00 -3.17 8.37
C LEU A 314 -21.34 -3.73 6.99
N ALA A 315 -22.31 -4.63 6.89
CA ALA A 315 -22.82 -5.13 5.61
C ALA A 315 -23.45 -4.01 4.77
N PHE A 316 -24.16 -3.06 5.39
CA PHE A 316 -24.66 -1.88 4.70
C PHE A 316 -23.52 -0.95 4.24
N ARG A 317 -22.44 -0.82 5.01
CA ARG A 317 -21.28 0.01 4.64
C ARG A 317 -20.37 -0.64 3.59
N GLN A 318 -20.39 -1.96 3.45
CA GLN A 318 -19.59 -2.70 2.46
C GLN A 318 -20.04 -2.36 1.03
N ARG A 319 -19.09 -1.91 0.20
CA ARG A 319 -19.33 -1.55 -1.22
C ARG A 319 -18.54 -2.41 -2.21
N SER A 320 -17.67 -3.29 -1.71
CA SER A 320 -17.01 -4.32 -2.50
C SER A 320 -17.89 -5.58 -2.58
N PRO A 321 -18.22 -6.09 -3.78
CA PRO A 321 -18.95 -7.35 -3.93
C PRO A 321 -18.26 -8.50 -3.17
N ASN A 322 -19.01 -9.17 -2.29
CA ASN A 322 -18.52 -10.23 -1.40
C ASN A 322 -17.32 -9.82 -0.52
N GLY A 323 -17.05 -8.53 -0.32
CA GLY A 323 -15.83 -8.04 0.34
C GLY A 323 -15.61 -8.61 1.74
N THR A 324 -16.66 -8.68 2.57
CA THR A 324 -16.57 -9.26 3.92
C THR A 324 -16.22 -10.75 3.88
N GLU A 325 -16.82 -11.51 2.96
CA GLU A 325 -16.51 -12.93 2.78
C GLU A 325 -15.05 -13.13 2.37
N ARG A 326 -14.57 -12.32 1.41
CA ARG A 326 -13.18 -12.36 0.94
C ARG A 326 -12.17 -11.99 2.02
N MET A 327 -12.45 -10.96 2.82
CA MET A 327 -11.62 -10.62 3.98
C MET A 327 -11.52 -11.80 4.96
N MET A 328 -12.66 -12.37 5.32
CA MET A 328 -12.68 -13.47 6.28
C MET A 328 -12.07 -14.76 5.72
N HIS A 329 -12.16 -14.99 4.40
CA HIS A 329 -11.49 -16.10 3.72
C HIS A 329 -9.97 -16.05 3.92
N GLN A 330 -9.34 -14.90 3.68
CA GLN A 330 -7.90 -14.75 3.93
C GLN A 330 -7.53 -14.80 5.41
N VAL A 331 -8.34 -14.19 6.30
CA VAL A 331 -8.12 -14.28 7.75
C VAL A 331 -8.04 -15.74 8.19
N ARG A 332 -8.93 -16.61 7.69
CA ARG A 332 -8.95 -18.05 8.02
C ARG A 332 -7.68 -18.80 7.59
N MET A 333 -6.96 -18.31 6.58
CA MET A 333 -5.72 -18.95 6.12
C MET A 333 -4.61 -18.78 7.16
N HIS A 334 -4.44 -17.58 7.71
CA HIS A 334 -3.25 -17.24 8.52
C HIS A 334 -3.50 -16.86 9.97
N PHE A 335 -4.70 -16.39 10.32
CA PHE A 335 -5.02 -15.81 11.62
C PHE A 335 -6.12 -16.60 12.35
N PRO A 336 -6.22 -16.48 13.70
CA PRO A 336 -7.26 -17.19 14.45
C PRO A 336 -8.66 -16.73 14.04
N VAL A 337 -9.58 -17.69 13.91
CA VAL A 337 -11.00 -17.40 13.71
C VAL A 337 -11.62 -17.06 15.06
N LEU A 338 -12.07 -15.82 15.21
CA LEU A 338 -12.70 -15.35 16.44
C LEU A 338 -14.16 -15.78 16.48
N LEU A 339 -14.60 -16.25 17.65
CA LEU A 339 -15.99 -16.53 17.94
C LEU A 339 -16.53 -15.49 18.92
N PRO A 340 -17.76 -15.00 18.74
CA PRO A 340 -18.39 -14.12 19.72
C PRO A 340 -18.51 -14.81 21.09
N THR A 341 -17.66 -14.44 22.04
CA THR A 341 -17.79 -14.89 23.43
C THR A 341 -18.42 -13.78 24.26
N THR A 342 -19.73 -13.83 24.45
CA THR A 342 -20.41 -13.01 25.44
C THR A 342 -20.43 -13.78 26.76
N THR A 343 -19.61 -13.37 27.73
CA THR A 343 -19.53 -13.99 29.06
C THR A 343 -20.81 -13.79 29.88
N GLY A 344 -21.77 -13.01 29.35
CA GLY A 344 -23.06 -12.70 29.97
C GLY A 344 -22.98 -11.69 31.12
N LYS A 345 -21.78 -11.44 31.67
CA LYS A 345 -21.57 -10.53 32.80
C LYS A 345 -21.73 -9.06 32.42
N ASN A 346 -21.31 -8.67 31.23
CA ASN A 346 -21.54 -7.32 30.70
C ASN A 346 -21.66 -7.36 29.15
N PRO A 347 -22.87 -7.63 28.63
CA PRO A 347 -23.11 -7.91 27.22
C PRO A 347 -22.61 -6.80 26.28
N LYS A 348 -22.82 -5.53 26.63
CA LYS A 348 -22.39 -4.40 25.78
C LYS A 348 -20.87 -4.33 25.66
N THR A 349 -20.15 -4.48 26.78
CA THR A 349 -18.67 -4.48 26.74
C THR A 349 -18.10 -5.68 26.00
N ASP A 350 -18.79 -6.82 26.04
CA ASP A 350 -18.38 -8.02 25.30
C ASP A 350 -18.55 -7.83 23.79
N VAL A 351 -19.63 -7.17 23.33
CA VAL A 351 -19.81 -6.82 21.91
C VAL A 351 -18.71 -5.86 21.44
N HIS A 352 -18.44 -4.78 22.17
CA HIS A 352 -17.36 -3.86 21.80
C HIS A 352 -16.00 -4.55 21.73
N ARG A 353 -15.67 -5.41 22.70
CA ARG A 353 -14.41 -6.16 22.72
C ARG A 353 -14.29 -7.07 21.50
N TYR A 354 -15.32 -7.87 21.23
CA TYR A 354 -15.33 -8.78 20.08
C TYR A 354 -15.17 -8.03 18.76
N ILE A 355 -15.95 -6.97 18.55
CA ILE A 355 -15.87 -6.18 17.31
C ILE A 355 -14.49 -5.53 17.18
N ALA A 356 -13.91 -4.99 18.25
CA ALA A 356 -12.56 -4.43 18.21
C ALA A 356 -11.50 -5.45 17.77
N GLN A 357 -11.55 -6.67 18.31
CA GLN A 357 -10.65 -7.76 17.91
C GLN A 357 -10.91 -8.21 16.48
N TRP A 358 -12.19 -8.36 16.10
CA TRP A 358 -12.59 -8.81 14.77
C TRP A 358 -12.21 -7.85 13.67
N VAL A 359 -12.40 -6.53 13.84
CA VAL A 359 -11.94 -5.57 12.83
C VAL A 359 -10.41 -5.49 12.80
N HIS A 360 -9.75 -5.53 13.97
CA HIS A 360 -8.30 -5.42 14.04
C HIS A 360 -7.60 -6.59 13.34
N ILE A 361 -8.12 -7.82 13.45
CA ILE A 361 -7.51 -8.98 12.78
C ILE A 361 -7.57 -8.86 11.25
N THR A 362 -8.62 -8.24 10.69
CA THR A 362 -8.67 -7.96 9.24
C THR A 362 -7.63 -6.93 8.83
N GLN A 363 -7.30 -5.97 9.69
CA GLN A 363 -6.25 -4.99 9.43
C GLN A 363 -4.86 -5.61 9.49
N LEU A 364 -4.62 -6.56 10.41
CA LEU A 364 -3.36 -7.32 10.45
C LEU A 364 -3.21 -8.19 9.21
N GLN A 365 -4.26 -8.91 8.81
CA GLN A 365 -4.27 -9.72 7.59
C GLN A 365 -4.02 -8.87 6.34
N GLN A 366 -4.69 -7.73 6.20
CA GLN A 366 -4.42 -6.78 5.12
C GLN A 366 -2.95 -6.37 5.11
N ALA A 367 -2.42 -5.97 6.26
CA ALA A 367 -1.06 -5.49 6.36
C ALA A 367 -0.02 -6.55 5.96
N THR A 368 -0.21 -7.82 6.33
CA THR A 368 0.69 -8.91 5.95
C THR A 368 0.62 -9.25 4.46
N CYS A 369 -0.55 -9.12 3.80
CA CYS A 369 -0.63 -9.29 2.34
C CYS A 369 0.18 -8.22 1.61
N TYR A 370 0.10 -6.96 2.05
CA TYR A 370 0.82 -5.86 1.41
C TYR A 370 2.33 -6.00 1.65
N ASP A 371 2.74 -6.43 2.85
CA ASP A 371 4.14 -6.70 3.14
C ASP A 371 4.71 -7.79 2.21
N MET A 372 3.97 -8.88 2.01
CA MET A 372 4.35 -9.96 1.09
C MET A 372 4.49 -9.44 -0.35
N ALA A 373 3.51 -8.68 -0.83
CA ALA A 373 3.49 -8.15 -2.19
C ALA A 373 4.64 -7.16 -2.43
N ILE A 374 4.79 -6.15 -1.56
CA ILE A 374 5.85 -5.14 -1.65
C ILE A 374 7.23 -5.80 -1.57
N SER A 375 7.45 -6.70 -0.60
CA SER A 375 8.74 -7.36 -0.41
C SER A 375 9.14 -8.21 -1.62
N THR A 376 8.18 -8.93 -2.20
CA THR A 376 8.41 -9.75 -3.39
C THR A 376 8.75 -8.90 -4.60
N TRP A 377 7.95 -7.86 -4.90
CA TRP A 377 8.19 -7.00 -6.05
C TRP A 377 9.49 -6.20 -5.94
N ARG A 378 9.83 -5.71 -4.74
CA ARG A 378 11.12 -5.07 -4.48
C ARG A 378 12.29 -6.01 -4.75
N ARG A 379 12.18 -7.27 -4.32
CA ARG A 379 13.18 -8.32 -4.58
C ARG A 379 13.31 -8.63 -6.08
N TRP A 380 12.21 -8.68 -6.82
CA TRP A 380 12.22 -8.90 -8.27
C TRP A 380 12.67 -7.68 -9.09
N GLY A 381 12.86 -6.52 -8.46
CA GLY A 381 13.30 -5.31 -9.17
C GLY A 381 12.18 -4.60 -9.92
N VAL A 382 10.93 -4.80 -9.50
CA VAL A 382 9.80 -3.97 -9.94
C VAL A 382 10.09 -2.53 -9.56
N MET A 383 9.88 -1.61 -10.50
CA MET A 383 10.29 -0.21 -10.37
C MET A 383 9.15 0.73 -9.95
N GLY A 384 7.95 0.19 -9.72
CA GLY A 384 6.83 0.92 -9.12
C GLY A 384 5.88 0.03 -8.36
N MET A 385 5.51 0.45 -7.15
CA MET A 385 4.56 -0.22 -6.26
C MET A 385 3.68 0.85 -5.60
N LEU A 386 2.53 1.12 -6.19
CA LEU A 386 1.54 2.07 -5.68
C LEU A 386 0.32 1.29 -5.22
N TYR A 387 0.12 1.16 -3.92
CA TYR A 387 -0.99 0.35 -3.43
C TYR A 387 -2.33 1.11 -3.49
N TRP A 388 -3.41 0.37 -3.70
CA TRP A 388 -4.77 0.86 -3.51
C TRP A 388 -5.17 0.55 -2.06
N GLN A 389 -5.52 1.51 -1.21
CA GLN A 389 -5.47 2.97 -1.39
C GLN A 389 -4.92 3.65 -0.12
N LEU A 390 -4.52 4.92 -0.19
CA LEU A 390 -3.93 5.64 0.94
C LEU A 390 -4.95 5.94 2.04
N ASN A 391 -6.02 6.67 1.69
CA ASN A 391 -6.96 7.25 2.63
C ASN A 391 -8.42 6.80 2.40
N ASP A 392 -9.27 6.99 3.40
CA ASP A 392 -10.72 6.82 3.29
C ASP A 392 -11.47 8.14 3.06
N VAL A 393 -12.57 8.04 2.30
CA VAL A 393 -13.54 9.13 2.07
C VAL A 393 -14.66 9.13 3.13
N TRP A 394 -14.94 7.99 3.75
CA TRP A 394 -15.97 7.79 4.78
C TRP A 394 -15.67 6.55 5.63
N VAL A 395 -16.30 6.40 6.80
CA VAL A 395 -16.06 5.25 7.67
C VAL A 395 -16.75 4.01 7.09
N GLY A 396 -15.96 3.07 6.60
CA GLY A 396 -16.42 1.81 6.04
C GLY A 396 -15.26 0.86 5.71
N PRO A 397 -15.55 -0.39 5.32
CA PRO A 397 -14.52 -1.33 4.88
C PRO A 397 -13.90 -0.86 3.56
N SER A 398 -12.58 -0.84 3.48
CA SER A 398 -11.85 -0.33 2.32
C SER A 398 -10.43 -0.88 2.25
N TRP A 399 -9.73 -0.54 1.19
CA TRP A 399 -8.32 -0.85 1.01
C TRP A 399 -7.38 0.19 1.63
N SER A 400 -7.93 1.15 2.37
CA SER A 400 -7.17 2.26 2.96
C SER A 400 -6.13 1.77 3.96
N SER A 401 -5.02 2.49 4.08
CA SER A 401 -4.10 2.37 5.21
C SER A 401 -4.31 3.47 6.27
N ILE A 402 -4.93 4.58 5.89
CA ILE A 402 -5.29 5.71 6.76
C ILE A 402 -6.80 5.92 6.74
N GLU A 403 -7.41 5.94 7.92
CA GLU A 403 -8.85 6.14 8.11
C GLU A 403 -9.25 7.61 7.91
N VAL A 404 -10.56 7.89 7.87
CA VAL A 404 -11.12 9.22 7.57
C VAL A 404 -10.62 10.31 8.51
N ASP A 405 -10.46 10.00 9.79
CA ASP A 405 -9.99 10.94 10.82
C ASP A 405 -8.46 11.09 10.84
N GLY A 406 -7.74 10.37 9.97
CA GLY A 406 -6.29 10.38 9.86
C GLY A 406 -5.61 9.27 10.66
N ARG A 407 -6.35 8.38 11.35
CA ARG A 407 -5.76 7.26 12.10
C ARG A 407 -5.08 6.28 11.15
N TRP A 408 -3.87 5.87 11.50
CA TRP A 408 -3.16 4.81 10.78
C TRP A 408 -3.73 3.45 11.17
N LYS A 409 -4.11 2.65 10.16
CA LYS A 409 -4.26 1.20 10.34
C LYS A 409 -2.87 0.55 10.45
N PRO A 410 -2.77 -0.67 11.01
CA PRO A 410 -1.56 -1.50 10.97
C PRO A 410 -0.86 -1.53 9.61
N LEU A 411 -1.63 -1.53 8.52
CA LEU A 411 -1.10 -1.46 7.16
C LEU A 411 -0.13 -0.29 6.95
N HIS A 412 -0.42 0.92 7.44
CA HIS A 412 0.46 2.06 7.18
C HIS A 412 1.82 1.92 7.88
N ALA A 413 1.84 1.37 9.09
CA ALA A 413 3.07 1.11 9.84
C ALA A 413 3.88 -0.05 9.24
N ILE A 414 3.21 -1.11 8.75
CA ILE A 414 3.87 -2.22 8.06
C ILE A 414 4.39 -1.78 6.68
N ALA A 415 3.62 -1.02 5.91
CA ALA A 415 4.05 -0.47 4.62
C ALA A 415 5.26 0.46 4.77
N LYS A 416 5.32 1.25 5.85
CA LYS A 416 6.50 2.03 6.21
C LYS A 416 7.75 1.16 6.32
N ARG A 417 7.69 0.06 7.08
CA ARG A 417 8.81 -0.90 7.17
C ARG A 417 9.09 -1.56 5.81
N ALA A 418 8.05 -1.85 5.05
CA ALA A 418 8.18 -2.49 3.74
C ALA A 418 8.83 -1.61 2.67
N PHE A 419 8.69 -0.30 2.78
CA PHE A 419 9.33 0.69 1.91
C PHE A 419 10.64 1.25 2.47
N GLU A 420 11.16 0.71 3.57
CA GLU A 420 12.46 1.16 4.09
C GLU A 420 13.55 1.09 3.01
N PRO A 421 14.44 2.10 2.92
CA PRO A 421 15.43 2.16 1.84
C PRO A 421 16.36 0.94 1.78
N VAL A 422 16.64 0.29 2.91
CA VAL A 422 17.44 -0.94 3.01
C VAL A 422 16.69 -1.95 3.88
N ARG A 423 16.43 -3.14 3.34
CA ARG A 423 15.66 -4.19 4.03
C ARG A 423 16.15 -5.59 3.65
N SER A 424 16.11 -6.52 4.59
CA SER A 424 16.20 -7.95 4.32
C SER A 424 14.81 -8.49 4.02
N VAL A 425 14.71 -9.33 3.00
CA VAL A 425 13.50 -10.05 2.63
C VAL A 425 13.78 -11.53 2.72
N THR A 426 13.14 -12.20 3.67
CA THR A 426 13.18 -13.66 3.78
C THR A 426 11.99 -14.26 3.05
N TYR A 427 12.22 -15.31 2.27
CA TYR A 427 11.14 -16.03 1.58
C TYR A 427 11.45 -17.53 1.47
N VAL A 428 10.41 -18.32 1.27
CA VAL A 428 10.52 -19.76 1.03
C VAL A 428 10.19 -20.06 -0.43
N ASN A 429 11.02 -20.86 -1.09
CA ASN A 429 10.83 -21.34 -2.45
C ASN A 429 11.03 -22.86 -2.50
N GLY A 430 9.94 -23.60 -2.67
CA GLY A 430 9.97 -25.05 -2.51
C GLY A 430 10.37 -25.42 -1.07
N SER A 431 11.42 -26.21 -0.91
CA SER A 431 11.99 -26.60 0.39
C SER A 431 13.07 -25.65 0.90
N MET A 432 13.45 -24.63 0.13
CA MET A 432 14.54 -23.72 0.46
C MET A 432 14.03 -22.44 1.11
N VAL A 433 14.68 -22.02 2.19
CA VAL A 433 14.57 -20.65 2.72
C VAL A 433 15.69 -19.80 2.12
N HIS A 434 15.37 -18.56 1.79
CA HIS A 434 16.26 -17.59 1.18
C HIS A 434 16.20 -16.27 1.95
N VAL A 435 17.32 -15.56 2.03
CA VAL A 435 17.41 -14.19 2.56
C VAL A 435 18.04 -13.31 1.49
N THR A 436 17.28 -12.31 1.03
CA THR A 436 17.73 -11.31 0.05
C THR A 436 17.94 -9.96 0.72
N LEU A 437 18.99 -9.23 0.36
CA LEU A 437 19.09 -7.81 0.71
C LEU A 437 18.49 -6.95 -0.42
N VAL A 438 17.59 -6.04 -0.09
CA VAL A 438 17.13 -4.97 -0.99
C VAL A 438 17.68 -3.64 -0.50
N ASP A 439 18.37 -2.92 -1.38
CA ASP A 439 18.82 -1.54 -1.20
C ASP A 439 18.33 -0.67 -2.37
N ASP A 440 17.49 0.31 -2.08
CA ASP A 440 16.92 1.28 -3.03
C ASP A 440 17.53 2.68 -2.87
N ARG A 441 18.57 2.83 -2.05
CA ARG A 441 19.32 4.08 -1.95
C ARG A 441 20.08 4.34 -3.25
N ARG A 442 20.39 5.61 -3.50
CA ARG A 442 21.13 6.03 -4.71
C ARG A 442 22.52 5.39 -4.74
N GLN A 443 22.95 4.95 -5.93
CA GLN A 443 24.17 4.19 -6.24
C GLN A 443 25.53 4.77 -5.74
N ARG A 444 25.57 5.87 -4.99
CA ARG A 444 26.83 6.44 -4.46
C ARG A 444 27.34 5.78 -3.18
N THR A 445 26.51 4.99 -2.50
CA THR A 445 27.01 4.06 -1.47
C THR A 445 27.32 2.76 -2.18
N THR A 446 28.60 2.48 -2.43
CA THR A 446 29.06 1.11 -2.56
C THR A 446 28.50 0.36 -1.35
N LEU A 447 27.84 -0.78 -1.55
CA LEU A 447 27.52 -1.71 -0.46
C LEU A 447 28.85 -2.27 0.07
N SER A 448 29.64 -1.42 0.74
CA SER A 448 30.80 -1.83 1.50
C SER A 448 30.26 -2.57 2.72
N HIS A 449 30.05 -3.87 2.55
CA HIS A 449 29.81 -4.88 3.57
C HIS A 449 28.62 -4.63 4.51
N VAL A 450 27.39 -4.61 3.98
CA VAL A 450 26.20 -4.73 4.84
C VAL A 450 26.20 -6.13 5.43
N ALA A 451 26.46 -6.25 6.73
CA ALA A 451 26.37 -7.52 7.44
C ALA A 451 24.89 -7.85 7.67
N VAL A 452 24.52 -9.07 7.25
CA VAL A 452 23.20 -9.65 7.41
C VAL A 452 23.36 -10.81 8.38
N THR A 453 22.79 -10.70 9.58
CA THR A 453 22.94 -11.71 10.62
C THR A 453 21.61 -12.40 10.88
N GLY A 454 21.57 -13.72 10.72
CA GLY A 454 20.41 -14.55 10.98
C GLY A 454 20.56 -15.37 12.25
N VAL A 455 19.53 -15.36 13.10
CA VAL A 455 19.42 -16.24 14.27
C VAL A 455 18.04 -16.89 14.31
N LEU A 456 17.99 -18.17 14.68
CA LEU A 456 16.73 -18.88 14.91
C LEU A 456 16.33 -18.68 16.37
N ARG A 457 15.07 -18.27 16.60
CA ARG A 457 14.53 -18.00 17.93
C ARG A 457 13.36 -18.91 18.24
N ALA A 458 13.31 -19.42 19.47
CA ALA A 458 12.17 -20.21 19.94
C ALA A 458 10.99 -19.32 20.36
N LEU A 459 9.79 -19.76 20.04
CA LEU A 459 8.53 -19.26 20.57
C LEU A 459 8.05 -20.18 21.72
N PRO A 460 7.36 -19.64 22.74
CA PRO A 460 6.96 -18.24 22.87
C PRO A 460 8.07 -17.33 23.42
N HIS A 461 9.17 -17.87 23.96
CA HIS A 461 10.10 -17.11 24.82
C HIS A 461 11.03 -16.13 24.09
N GLY A 462 11.21 -16.24 22.77
CA GLY A 462 12.07 -15.38 21.96
C GLY A 462 13.58 -15.66 22.06
N GLN A 463 14.01 -16.64 22.89
CA GLN A 463 15.42 -16.99 23.08
C GLN A 463 16.08 -17.53 21.81
N VAL A 464 17.34 -17.16 21.57
CA VAL A 464 18.14 -17.69 20.46
C VAL A 464 18.44 -19.17 20.69
N VAL A 465 18.08 -20.03 19.74
CA VAL A 465 18.38 -21.47 19.80
C VAL A 465 19.54 -21.89 18.91
N LYS A 466 19.80 -21.13 17.83
CA LYS A 466 20.81 -21.44 16.81
C LYS A 466 21.22 -20.16 16.12
N ALA A 467 22.53 -19.89 16.08
CA ALA A 467 23.08 -18.91 15.16
C ALA A 467 23.02 -19.52 13.75
N VAL A 468 22.41 -18.83 12.80
CA VAL A 468 22.32 -19.29 11.41
C VAL A 468 23.56 -18.85 10.64
N GLY A 469 23.96 -17.59 10.80
CA GLY A 469 25.20 -17.07 10.25
C GLY A 469 25.21 -15.55 10.11
N THR A 470 26.35 -15.04 9.65
CA THR A 470 26.51 -13.65 9.22
C THR A 470 27.05 -13.65 7.80
N TRP A 471 26.37 -12.94 6.91
CA TRP A 471 26.68 -12.85 5.48
C TRP A 471 26.86 -11.40 5.09
N HIS A 472 27.52 -11.16 3.95
CA HIS A 472 27.74 -9.81 3.45
C HIS A 472 27.13 -9.65 2.06
N ALA A 473 26.22 -8.67 1.94
CA ALA A 473 25.71 -8.28 0.64
C ALA A 473 26.70 -7.36 -0.07
N THR A 474 26.99 -7.65 -1.34
CA THR A 474 27.78 -6.77 -2.22
C THR A 474 26.91 -6.06 -3.26
N LYS A 475 25.69 -6.58 -3.50
CA LYS A 475 24.70 -6.05 -4.44
C LYS A 475 23.29 -6.13 -3.85
N SER A 476 22.44 -5.24 -4.35
CA SER A 476 21.00 -5.22 -4.05
C SER A 476 20.29 -6.30 -4.87
N ARG A 477 19.27 -6.93 -4.28
CA ARG A 477 18.40 -7.97 -4.87
C ARG A 477 19.11 -9.28 -5.20
N GLU A 478 20.18 -9.59 -4.50
CA GLU A 478 20.83 -10.90 -4.53
C GLU A 478 20.60 -11.62 -3.19
N ASP A 479 20.38 -12.93 -3.27
CA ASP A 479 20.30 -13.78 -2.08
C ASP A 479 21.67 -13.83 -1.42
N VAL A 480 21.74 -13.38 -0.17
CA VAL A 480 22.97 -13.43 0.63
C VAL A 480 23.14 -14.78 1.32
N TRP A 481 22.04 -15.52 1.45
CA TRP A 481 21.99 -16.83 2.08
C TRP A 481 20.76 -17.62 1.63
N HIS A 482 20.92 -18.94 1.56
CA HIS A 482 19.82 -19.89 1.40
C HIS A 482 20.18 -21.24 2.02
N GLN A 483 19.18 -22.00 2.47
CA GLN A 483 19.35 -23.35 3.05
C GLN A 483 18.07 -24.17 2.89
N GLU A 484 18.17 -25.49 2.87
CA GLU A 484 17.02 -26.39 3.03
C GLU A 484 16.34 -26.15 4.39
N LEU A 485 15.01 -26.07 4.40
CA LEU A 485 14.22 -25.87 5.62
C LEU A 485 14.48 -26.99 6.64
N THR A 486 14.59 -28.24 6.17
CA THR A 486 14.90 -29.38 7.03
C THR A 486 16.23 -29.19 7.75
N ASP A 487 17.23 -28.62 7.09
CA ASP A 487 18.55 -28.41 7.66
C ASP A 487 18.59 -27.19 8.59
N LEU A 488 17.79 -26.16 8.30
CA LEU A 488 17.61 -25.02 9.20
C LEU A 488 17.10 -25.49 10.57
N PHE A 489 16.10 -26.38 10.57
CA PHE A 489 15.52 -26.95 11.80
C PHE A 489 16.28 -28.17 12.34
N SER A 490 17.12 -28.82 11.53
CA SER A 490 17.95 -29.94 11.97
C SER A 490 18.81 -29.54 13.17
N SER A 491 19.01 -30.49 14.09
CA SER A 491 19.77 -30.35 15.33
C SER A 491 19.25 -29.30 16.34
N SER A 492 18.01 -28.83 16.20
CA SER A 492 17.38 -27.88 17.14
C SER A 492 16.05 -28.42 17.66
N THR A 493 15.58 -27.94 18.81
CA THR A 493 14.22 -28.22 19.32
C THR A 493 13.14 -27.42 18.56
N CYS A 494 13.46 -26.90 17.37
CA CYS A 494 12.59 -26.02 16.59
C CYS A 494 11.77 -26.76 15.54
N LEU A 495 10.52 -26.33 15.41
CA LEU A 495 9.60 -26.65 14.33
C LEU A 495 9.13 -25.34 13.68
N PRO A 496 8.55 -25.39 12.46
CA PRO A 496 7.94 -24.22 11.83
C PRO A 496 6.92 -23.48 12.69
N THR A 497 6.23 -24.19 13.59
CA THR A 497 5.22 -23.65 14.52
C THR A 497 5.81 -23.13 15.83
N THR A 498 7.06 -23.48 16.16
CA THR A 498 7.68 -23.16 17.46
C THR A 498 8.90 -22.27 17.34
N CYS A 499 9.32 -21.88 16.15
CA CYS A 499 10.46 -20.98 15.94
C CYS A 499 10.24 -19.99 14.80
N MET A 500 10.99 -18.88 14.86
CA MET A 500 11.04 -17.84 13.84
C MET A 500 12.50 -17.53 13.48
N LEU A 501 12.73 -17.13 12.23
CA LEU A 501 14.02 -16.61 11.79
C LEU A 501 14.05 -15.10 12.04
N ASP A 502 15.07 -14.65 12.76
CA ASP A 502 15.31 -13.23 13.04
C ASP A 502 16.54 -12.78 12.25
N VAL A 503 16.32 -11.91 11.26
CA VAL A 503 17.34 -11.35 10.40
C VAL A 503 17.54 -9.88 10.73
N THR A 504 18.79 -9.53 11.04
CA THR A 504 19.21 -8.17 11.38
C THR A 504 20.24 -7.65 10.39
N LEU A 505 20.20 -6.35 10.14
CA LEU A 505 21.10 -5.64 9.23
C LEU A 505 21.97 -4.66 10.01
N ASP A 506 23.28 -4.72 9.84
CA ASP A 506 24.22 -3.76 10.46
C ASP A 506 24.36 -2.48 9.63
N VAL A 507 23.24 -1.77 9.46
CA VAL A 507 23.18 -0.49 8.74
C VAL A 507 22.23 0.45 9.46
N ARG A 508 22.64 1.72 9.61
CA ARG A 508 21.76 2.76 10.15
C ARG A 508 20.49 2.88 9.31
N GLY A 509 19.34 2.74 9.97
CA GLY A 509 18.03 2.85 9.34
C GLY A 509 17.61 1.63 8.53
N ALA A 510 18.19 0.46 8.82
CA ALA A 510 17.78 -0.81 8.22
C ALA A 510 16.78 -1.57 9.11
N SER A 511 15.86 -2.29 8.48
CA SER A 511 14.82 -3.07 9.16
C SER A 511 15.40 -4.36 9.73
N ARG A 512 14.85 -4.78 10.88
CA ARG A 512 14.88 -6.18 11.32
C ARG A 512 13.70 -6.93 10.71
N ASP A 513 13.95 -8.12 10.18
CA ASP A 513 12.93 -9.00 9.60
C ASP A 513 12.72 -10.22 10.49
N LEU A 514 11.48 -10.45 10.95
CA LEU A 514 11.10 -11.65 11.69
C LEU A 514 10.20 -12.50 10.80
N THR A 515 10.71 -13.66 10.39
CA THR A 515 10.03 -14.57 9.48
C THR A 515 9.46 -15.77 10.21
N PHE A 516 8.19 -16.02 9.98
CA PHE A 516 7.44 -17.15 10.54
C PHE A 516 7.21 -18.18 9.45
N PHE A 517 7.38 -19.46 9.80
CA PHE A 517 7.31 -20.59 8.84
C PHE A 517 5.99 -21.37 8.92
N ALA A 518 5.03 -20.87 9.70
CA ALA A 518 3.69 -21.41 9.82
C ALA A 518 2.68 -20.25 9.91
N PRO A 519 1.41 -20.47 9.54
CA PRO A 519 0.32 -19.54 9.81
C PRO A 519 0.35 -19.02 11.26
N PHE A 520 0.08 -17.72 11.48
CA PHE A 520 0.13 -17.13 12.81
C PHE A 520 -0.80 -17.82 13.83
N LYS A 521 -1.92 -18.37 13.37
CA LYS A 521 -2.86 -19.16 14.17
C LYS A 521 -2.29 -20.50 14.68
N ASP A 522 -1.24 -21.00 14.04
CA ASP A 522 -0.60 -22.29 14.36
C ASP A 522 0.70 -22.11 15.17
N LEU A 523 1.14 -20.87 15.40
CA LEU A 523 2.34 -20.57 16.17
C LEU A 523 2.13 -20.80 17.67
N LEU A 524 3.16 -21.34 18.33
CA LEU A 524 3.21 -21.48 19.78
C LEU A 524 3.49 -20.13 20.45
N VAL A 525 2.44 -19.35 20.68
CA VAL A 525 2.51 -18.06 21.40
C VAL A 525 1.91 -18.18 22.80
N SER A 526 2.30 -17.31 23.72
CA SER A 526 1.67 -17.19 25.05
C SER A 526 0.18 -16.83 24.87
N PRO A 527 -0.76 -17.70 25.26
CA PRO A 527 -2.14 -17.51 24.87
C PRO A 527 -2.89 -16.58 25.84
N GLY A 528 -3.86 -15.81 25.31
CA GLY A 528 -4.91 -15.15 26.09
C GLY A 528 -4.53 -13.85 26.81
N ALA A 529 -3.28 -13.38 26.71
CA ALA A 529 -2.89 -12.05 27.18
C ALA A 529 -1.64 -11.55 26.44
N CYS A 530 -1.69 -10.32 25.94
CA CYS A 530 -0.52 -9.68 25.37
C CYS A 530 0.59 -9.48 26.41
N PRO A 531 1.80 -10.04 26.21
CA PRO A 531 2.86 -9.99 27.20
C PRO A 531 3.64 -8.68 27.12
N VAL A 532 2.95 -7.54 27.04
CA VAL A 532 3.59 -6.21 26.95
C VAL A 532 3.04 -5.25 27.97
N HIS A 533 3.90 -4.32 28.37
CA HIS A 533 3.55 -3.14 29.13
C HIS A 533 3.96 -1.91 28.32
N ALA A 534 3.07 -0.92 28.23
CA ALA A 534 3.33 0.34 27.55
C ALA A 534 3.12 1.49 28.54
N ARG A 535 4.02 2.47 28.50
CA ARG A 535 3.94 3.68 29.32
C ARG A 535 4.35 4.91 28.53
N ILE A 536 3.73 6.04 28.87
CA ILE A 536 4.15 7.35 28.35
C ILE A 536 5.46 7.73 29.03
N ALA A 537 6.49 8.00 28.24
CA ALA A 537 7.79 8.43 28.73
C ALA A 537 7.90 9.96 28.79
N SER A 538 7.36 10.66 27.79
CA SER A 538 7.32 12.11 27.73
C SER A 538 6.20 12.60 26.82
N GLU A 539 5.75 13.83 27.04
CA GLU A 539 4.84 14.56 26.15
C GLU A 539 5.41 15.96 25.94
N ASN A 540 5.44 16.42 24.69
CA ASN A 540 5.75 17.80 24.36
C ASN A 540 4.79 18.31 23.26
N ALA A 541 4.91 19.59 22.91
CA ALA A 541 4.01 20.23 21.94
C ALA A 541 4.00 19.59 20.53
N THR A 542 4.97 18.72 20.22
CA THR A 542 5.13 18.11 18.89
C THR A 542 4.89 16.61 18.86
N ALA A 543 5.13 15.90 19.97
CA ALA A 543 5.02 14.45 20.02
C ALA A 543 4.82 13.92 21.44
N ILE A 544 4.25 12.71 21.50
CA ILE A 544 4.17 11.86 22.68
C ILE A 544 5.16 10.71 22.49
N GLU A 545 6.01 10.47 23.49
CA GLU A 545 6.93 9.34 23.53
C GLU A 545 6.33 8.20 24.36
N ILE A 546 6.37 6.99 23.82
CA ILE A 546 5.91 5.77 24.45
C ILE A 546 7.06 4.78 24.52
N VAL A 547 7.23 4.16 25.69
CA VAL A 547 8.11 3.00 25.89
C VAL A 547 7.24 1.76 25.99
N VAL A 548 7.54 0.76 25.18
CA VAL A 548 6.87 -0.55 25.17
C VAL A 548 7.90 -1.62 25.49
N GLU A 549 7.61 -2.47 26.48
CA GLU A 549 8.51 -3.53 26.94
C GLU A 549 7.71 -4.83 27.15
N THR A 550 8.38 -5.97 27.10
CA THR A 550 7.72 -7.25 27.40
C THR A 550 7.48 -7.37 28.90
N SER A 551 6.26 -7.68 29.33
CA SER A 551 5.91 -7.83 30.76
C SER A 551 6.36 -9.16 31.36
N ILE A 552 6.58 -10.16 30.50
CA ILE A 552 7.15 -11.47 30.82
C ILE A 552 8.16 -11.85 29.72
N ALA A 553 8.97 -12.89 29.94
CA ALA A 553 9.91 -13.40 28.94
C ALA A 553 9.18 -14.16 27.80
N ALA A 554 8.36 -13.45 27.02
CA ALA A 554 7.66 -13.96 25.86
C ALA A 554 7.62 -12.92 24.73
N ALA A 555 7.70 -13.40 23.49
CA ALA A 555 7.51 -12.61 22.29
C ALA A 555 6.05 -12.14 22.16
N ALA A 556 5.87 -10.91 21.69
CA ALA A 556 4.59 -10.28 21.39
C ALA A 556 4.52 -9.99 19.89
N LEU A 557 3.44 -10.42 19.21
CA LEU A 557 3.34 -10.31 17.75
C LEU A 557 2.32 -9.24 17.37
N PHE A 558 2.66 -8.34 16.45
CA PHE A 558 1.78 -7.25 16.01
C PHE A 558 1.33 -6.33 17.17
N VAL A 559 2.28 -5.96 18.05
CA VAL A 559 2.06 -5.01 19.12
C VAL A 559 1.55 -3.69 18.55
N THR A 560 0.30 -3.38 18.85
CA THR A 560 -0.40 -2.19 18.41
C THR A 560 -0.65 -1.28 19.59
N VAL A 561 -0.12 -0.05 19.51
CA VAL A 561 -0.17 0.96 20.56
C VAL A 561 -1.21 2.01 20.19
N ALA A 562 -2.02 2.43 21.17
CA ALA A 562 -2.94 3.55 21.07
C ALA A 562 -2.76 4.50 22.26
N VAL A 563 -2.97 5.79 22.02
CA VAL A 563 -2.91 6.83 23.06
C VAL A 563 -4.27 7.50 23.16
N MET A 564 -4.82 7.55 24.37
CA MET A 564 -6.14 8.11 24.66
C MET A 564 -6.00 9.41 25.45
N ARG A 565 -6.81 10.41 25.10
CA ARG A 565 -7.10 11.58 25.92
C ARG A 565 -8.60 11.59 26.22
N GLY A 566 -8.94 11.32 27.47
CA GLY A 566 -10.32 11.03 27.87
C GLY A 566 -10.85 9.78 27.16
N SER A 567 -11.95 9.96 26.42
CA SER A 567 -12.59 8.91 25.62
C SER A 567 -12.13 8.87 24.15
N ARG A 568 -11.26 9.79 23.72
CA ARG A 568 -10.82 9.91 22.33
C ARG A 568 -9.39 9.43 22.15
N GLU A 569 -9.15 8.71 21.07
CA GLU A 569 -7.79 8.37 20.66
C GLU A 569 -7.11 9.60 20.04
N VAL A 570 -5.85 9.83 20.42
CA VAL A 570 -5.00 10.87 19.83
C VAL A 570 -4.56 10.38 18.45
N VAL A 571 -4.92 11.13 17.42
CA VAL A 571 -4.54 10.82 16.04
C VAL A 571 -3.27 11.59 15.66
N GLY A 572 -2.36 10.93 14.95
CA GLY A 572 -1.08 11.49 14.57
C GLY A 572 -0.26 10.54 13.71
N GLN A 573 1.01 10.90 13.49
CA GLN A 573 1.96 10.09 12.73
C GLN A 573 2.80 9.24 13.67
N TRP A 574 2.76 7.93 13.49
CA TRP A 574 3.55 7.01 14.30
C TRP A 574 4.98 6.88 13.77
N SER A 575 5.97 6.88 14.67
CA SER A 575 7.32 6.46 14.31
C SER A 575 7.32 4.99 13.91
N ASP A 576 6.56 4.17 14.62
CA ASP A 576 6.34 2.75 14.35
C ASP A 576 5.11 2.23 15.13
N ASN A 577 4.45 1.20 14.62
CA ASN A 577 3.29 0.54 15.24
C ASN A 577 3.07 -0.85 14.62
N ALA A 578 2.22 -1.69 15.21
CA ALA A 578 1.96 -3.07 14.74
C ALA A 578 3.27 -3.87 14.52
N PHE A 579 4.22 -3.75 15.45
CA PHE A 579 5.55 -4.36 15.36
C PHE A 579 5.62 -5.66 16.17
N HIS A 580 6.58 -6.52 15.87
CA HIS A 580 6.92 -7.64 16.76
C HIS A 580 7.92 -7.18 17.82
N LEU A 581 7.84 -7.77 19.01
CA LEU A 581 8.75 -7.53 20.13
C LEU A 581 9.19 -8.87 20.70
N VAL A 582 10.48 -9.06 20.90
CA VAL A 582 11.03 -10.21 21.64
C VAL A 582 11.70 -9.74 22.94
N PRO A 583 11.81 -10.58 23.99
CA PRO A 583 12.37 -10.15 25.26
C PRO A 583 13.79 -9.58 25.19
N ASP A 584 14.63 -10.09 24.28
CA ASP A 584 16.00 -9.60 24.05
C ASP A 584 16.05 -8.14 23.56
N ASP A 585 14.94 -7.59 23.08
CA ASP A 585 14.84 -6.18 22.67
C ASP A 585 14.86 -5.23 23.88
N GLY A 586 14.58 -5.75 25.09
CA GLY A 586 14.39 -4.98 26.31
C GLY A 586 13.16 -4.07 26.22
N SER A 587 13.35 -2.87 25.66
CA SER A 587 12.27 -1.90 25.48
C SER A 587 12.35 -1.24 24.10
N ARG A 588 11.21 -1.08 23.43
CA ARG A 588 11.07 -0.32 22.19
C ARG A 588 10.51 1.07 22.49
N ARG A 589 11.15 2.11 21.97
CA ARG A 589 10.64 3.49 22.01
C ARG A 589 9.92 3.81 20.72
N VAL A 590 8.69 4.30 20.83
CA VAL A 590 7.90 4.79 19.70
C VAL A 590 7.35 6.18 20.00
N TRP A 591 7.09 6.96 18.96
CA TRP A 591 6.63 8.35 19.07
C TRP A 591 5.35 8.51 18.26
N LEU A 592 4.39 9.24 18.82
CA LEU A 592 3.21 9.71 18.12
C LEU A 592 3.35 11.22 17.92
N ARG A 593 3.62 11.64 16.68
CA ARG A 593 3.71 13.05 16.33
C ARG A 593 2.32 13.63 16.14
N HIS A 594 2.05 14.76 16.78
CA HIS A 594 0.78 15.47 16.61
C HIS A 594 0.62 15.96 15.16
N ILE A 595 -0.60 15.87 14.65
CA ILE A 595 -1.04 16.72 13.54
C ILE A 595 -0.95 18.16 14.08
N ARG A 596 -0.31 19.08 13.34
CA ARG A 596 0.03 20.48 13.73
C ARG A 596 -0.96 21.13 14.71
N PRO A 597 -0.46 22.01 15.61
CA PRO A 597 -0.87 22.04 17.00
C PRO A 597 -2.38 22.09 17.10
N HIS A 598 -2.93 21.10 17.81
CA HIS A 598 -4.31 21.10 18.28
C HIS A 598 -4.68 22.52 18.74
N ALA A 599 -5.41 23.26 17.90
CA ALA A 599 -6.26 24.31 18.38
C ALA A 599 -7.34 23.59 19.18
N GLU A 600 -7.35 23.87 20.48
CA GLU A 600 -8.42 23.52 21.42
C GLU A 600 -8.59 22.01 21.69
N VAL A 601 -7.68 21.47 22.51
CA VAL A 601 -8.07 20.39 23.43
C VAL A 601 -7.82 20.88 24.84
N ALA A 602 -8.87 20.83 25.67
CA ALA A 602 -8.82 21.23 27.07
C ALA A 602 -7.63 20.55 27.77
N PRO A 603 -6.71 21.31 28.41
CA PRO A 603 -5.51 20.75 29.06
C PRO A 603 -5.76 19.82 30.26
N GLU A 604 -7.01 19.51 30.60
CA GLU A 604 -7.36 18.96 31.92
C GLU A 604 -7.39 17.42 31.97
N GLU A 605 -7.42 16.72 30.83
CA GLU A 605 -7.49 15.25 30.83
C GLU A 605 -6.13 14.58 30.64
N ALA A 606 -5.78 13.70 31.59
CA ALA A 606 -4.55 12.92 31.57
C ALA A 606 -4.52 11.92 30.40
N LEU A 607 -3.37 11.85 29.72
CA LEU A 607 -3.13 10.84 28.69
C LEU A 607 -3.05 9.44 29.28
N ARG A 608 -3.56 8.46 28.54
CA ARG A 608 -3.42 7.02 28.83
C ARG A 608 -2.90 6.31 27.59
N VAL A 609 -2.05 5.32 27.78
CA VAL A 609 -1.56 4.47 26.68
C VAL A 609 -2.10 3.06 26.85
N THR A 610 -2.48 2.44 25.75
CA THR A 610 -2.85 1.03 25.69
C THR A 610 -1.99 0.33 24.63
N ALA A 611 -1.71 -0.94 24.85
CA ALA A 611 -1.05 -1.80 23.88
C ALA A 611 -1.77 -3.14 23.82
N THR A 612 -2.02 -3.62 22.62
CA THR A 612 -2.60 -4.94 22.33
C THR A 612 -1.68 -5.70 21.40
N CYS A 613 -1.84 -7.01 21.29
CA CYS A 613 -1.15 -7.80 20.28
C CYS A 613 -1.97 -9.02 19.85
N LEU A 614 -1.47 -9.78 18.87
CA LEU A 614 -2.16 -10.95 18.33
C LEU A 614 -2.56 -11.95 19.43
N GLN A 615 -1.74 -12.10 20.47
CA GLN A 615 -1.97 -12.98 21.60
C GLN A 615 -3.30 -12.71 22.34
N ASP A 616 -3.81 -11.46 22.33
CA ASP A 616 -5.12 -11.12 22.90
C ASP A 616 -6.29 -11.75 22.12
N MET A 617 -6.04 -12.14 20.87
CA MET A 617 -7.00 -12.71 19.93
C MET A 617 -6.82 -14.22 19.75
N MET A 618 -5.80 -14.81 20.39
CA MET A 618 -5.52 -16.25 20.33
C MET A 618 -6.32 -16.99 21.41
N PRO A 619 -6.88 -18.17 21.10
CA PRO A 619 -7.58 -18.96 22.10
C PRO A 619 -6.63 -19.36 23.23
N ALA A 620 -7.12 -19.32 24.47
CA ALA A 620 -6.44 -19.91 25.62
C ALA A 620 -6.14 -21.39 25.33
N ILE A 621 -4.88 -21.80 25.30
CA ILE A 621 -4.53 -23.22 25.17
C ILE A 621 -4.99 -23.89 26.46
N THR A 622 -6.16 -24.54 26.43
CA THR A 622 -6.45 -25.60 27.39
C THR A 622 -5.46 -26.71 27.12
N THR A 623 -4.76 -27.14 28.16
CA THR A 623 -3.60 -28.05 28.17
C THR A 623 -3.79 -29.43 27.49
N ASN A 624 -4.93 -29.68 26.82
CA ASN A 624 -5.26 -30.96 26.19
C ASN A 624 -5.00 -31.04 24.68
N LYS A 625 -4.62 -29.95 23.99
CA LYS A 625 -4.37 -30.00 22.52
C LYS A 625 -2.94 -30.28 22.08
N VAL A 626 -1.97 -30.31 23.01
CA VAL A 626 -0.55 -30.52 22.68
C VAL A 626 -0.23 -32.00 22.34
N TRP A 627 -1.13 -32.95 22.62
CA TRP A 627 -0.84 -34.38 22.47
C TRP A 627 -1.56 -35.12 21.34
N GLN A 628 -2.33 -34.45 20.47
CA GLN A 628 -3.06 -35.13 19.38
C GLN A 628 -2.50 -34.91 17.97
N ASN A 629 -1.57 -33.95 17.77
CA ASN A 629 -0.98 -33.71 16.44
C ASN A 629 0.32 -34.49 16.18
N THR A 630 0.83 -35.26 17.14
CA THR A 630 1.99 -36.14 16.95
C THR A 630 1.68 -37.46 16.26
N GLU A 631 0.40 -37.84 16.09
CA GLU A 631 0.04 -39.13 15.45
C GLU A 631 -0.39 -39.02 13.97
N GLN A 632 -0.69 -37.82 13.45
CA GLN A 632 -1.18 -37.66 12.06
C GLN A 632 -0.10 -37.38 11.00
N THR A 633 1.16 -37.16 11.37
CA THR A 633 2.28 -36.98 10.41
C THR A 633 2.88 -38.30 9.90
N SER A 634 2.32 -39.46 10.25
CA SER A 634 2.77 -40.77 9.76
C SER A 634 2.11 -41.25 8.45
N LYS A 635 1.25 -40.43 7.82
CA LYS A 635 0.58 -40.80 6.56
C LYS A 635 0.64 -39.68 5.51
N LEU A 636 1.85 -39.35 5.07
CA LEU A 636 2.13 -38.75 3.76
C LEU A 636 3.53 -39.22 3.36
N SER A 637 3.57 -40.43 2.79
CA SER A 637 4.68 -41.01 2.04
C SER A 637 4.32 -41.06 0.57
#